data_AF-A0A0Q0G8Z3-F1
#
_entry.id   AF-A0A0Q0G8Z3-F1
#
_cell.length_a   1.000
_cell.length_b   1.000
_cell.length_c   1.000
_cell.angle_alpha   90.00
_cell.angle_beta   90.00
_cell.angle_gamma   90.00
#
_symmetry.space_group_name_H-M   'P 1'
#
loop_
_entity.id
_entity.type
_entity.pdbx_description
1 polymer ?
#
loop_
_entity_poly.entity_id
_entity_poly.type
_entity_poly.pdbx_seq_one_letter_code
_entity_poly.pdbx_strand_id
1 'polypeptide(L)'
;MKVSKLAIFTAGIFFSASTLAEVQYQIDLTQPQHHLAKVNVTFPESSADTLTVNLPVWRTGKYAVLPLADGVRLFKATDDDGNALNWQRTATGEWTIELQEPTEVNVSYQLYANDLGTRVRHIDESHAYLDASGVFMYSPEFRQDKVKVSMMVPKDWQSYSGMESGRSKHSFVADNYDVLIDSPIETGVNTHYSFEADGRDYEVVFWGEGNYDAEQIVTDLTKISSTAEVIWDDYPFERYVYMIHATSGARGATEHLNSTIIQLPRFNFRERKDYLRFISTASHEFIHTWNVKAYRPEGLVPYDYQKASMTELLWMAEGSTSYFQNQLLLRADVITPKEFFADLAKRIDRNLNKPGREIQSVAEASLNEWTNTGGDYAINHGVNIYSEGYLASLSLDFNLLADTELAHSYRDVHRKLYQDFKLPKGYNVDDVKNILASLSGKDYQPWWQSHITSPFSLEFDSLLAQAGLVLSYGDSEKATVYSGLTLTGQHNDLTLAHVTRNSPAWLAGIVAGNEVIAVNGLKVTAAGFKKRLEDFNAGDEIELTIFNNDKLTQVSLTLEEQPKGDLAIEGVSNPTNAQKAFLKAWLGIDWPFDDAGKFI
;
A
#
# COMPACT_ATOMS: atom_id res chain seq x y z
N MET A 1 -0.79 61.87 -67.54
CA MET A 1 -0.37 61.61 -66.14
C MET A 1 -1.61 61.25 -65.33
N LYS A 2 -1.80 59.97 -64.99
CA LYS A 2 -2.85 59.51 -64.06
C LYS A 2 -2.16 59.03 -62.80
N VAL A 3 -2.49 59.62 -61.66
CA VAL A 3 -1.98 59.25 -60.33
C VAL A 3 -2.92 58.21 -59.74
N SER A 4 -2.42 57.00 -59.48
CA SER A 4 -3.13 55.97 -58.72
C SER A 4 -2.84 56.14 -57.22
N LYS A 5 -3.90 56.23 -56.42
CA LYS A 5 -3.82 56.20 -54.95
C LYS A 5 -3.66 54.73 -54.52
N LEU A 6 -2.58 54.43 -53.80
CA LEU A 6 -2.37 53.16 -53.13
C LEU A 6 -2.98 53.28 -51.72
N ALA A 7 -4.01 52.50 -51.43
CA ALA A 7 -4.59 52.38 -50.09
C ALA A 7 -3.83 51.27 -49.35
N ILE A 8 -3.23 51.62 -48.21
CA ILE A 8 -2.57 50.68 -47.29
C ILE A 8 -3.64 50.25 -46.27
N PHE A 9 -4.02 48.96 -46.32
CA PHE A 9 -4.84 48.33 -45.30
C PHE A 9 -3.92 47.78 -44.21
N THR A 10 -3.99 48.34 -43.02
CA THR A 10 -3.33 47.82 -41.82
C THR A 10 -4.23 46.74 -41.20
N ALA A 11 -3.89 45.47 -41.39
CA ALA A 11 -4.54 44.36 -40.69
C ALA A 11 -3.98 44.29 -39.26
N GLY A 12 -4.79 44.66 -38.27
CA GLY A 12 -4.48 44.43 -36.87
C GLY A 12 -4.64 42.94 -36.55
N ILE A 13 -3.52 42.26 -36.29
CA ILE A 13 -3.53 40.90 -35.76
C ILE A 13 -3.95 41.00 -34.29
N PHE A 14 -5.23 40.73 -34.02
CA PHE A 14 -5.67 40.43 -32.65
C PHE A 14 -5.15 39.04 -32.30
N PHE A 15 -4.11 38.99 -31.47
CA PHE A 15 -3.78 37.77 -30.74
C PHE A 15 -4.87 37.59 -29.67
N SER A 16 -5.88 36.78 -29.97
CA SER A 16 -6.67 36.14 -28.91
C SER A 16 -5.71 35.21 -28.18
N ALA A 17 -5.25 35.61 -27.01
CA ALA A 17 -4.70 34.67 -26.06
C ALA A 17 -5.85 33.74 -25.69
N SER A 18 -5.87 32.53 -26.25
CA SER A 18 -6.70 31.46 -25.73
C SER A 18 -6.22 31.21 -24.30
N THR A 19 -6.90 31.80 -23.32
CA THR A 19 -6.77 31.40 -21.93
C THR A 19 -7.24 29.95 -21.89
N LEU A 20 -6.30 29.01 -21.84
CA LEU A 20 -6.65 27.62 -21.54
C LEU A 20 -7.38 27.64 -20.19
N ALA A 21 -8.54 26.98 -20.12
CA ALA A 21 -9.27 26.82 -18.87
C ALA A 21 -8.35 26.15 -17.84
N GLU A 22 -8.21 26.76 -16.66
CA GLU A 22 -7.30 26.33 -15.60
C GLU A 22 -8.03 26.41 -14.26
N VAL A 23 -7.99 25.32 -13.48
CA VAL A 23 -8.51 25.27 -12.11
C VAL A 23 -7.43 25.76 -11.15
N GLN A 24 -7.75 26.76 -10.32
CA GLN A 24 -6.78 27.40 -9.44
C GLN A 24 -7.14 27.20 -7.96
N TYR A 25 -6.22 26.61 -7.21
CA TYR A 25 -6.34 26.44 -5.76
C TYR A 25 -5.43 27.41 -5.01
N GLN A 26 -5.99 28.08 -4.02
CA GLN A 26 -5.28 28.93 -3.07
C GLN A 26 -5.52 28.45 -1.65
N ILE A 27 -4.44 28.13 -0.94
CA ILE A 27 -4.49 27.56 0.41
C ILE A 27 -3.78 28.49 1.37
N ASP A 28 -4.49 28.95 2.39
CA ASP A 28 -3.94 29.71 3.51
C ASP A 28 -3.65 28.77 4.69
N LEU A 29 -2.37 28.56 4.98
CA LEU A 29 -1.84 27.75 6.08
C LEU A 29 -1.19 28.63 7.17
N THR A 30 -1.56 29.91 7.28
CA THR A 30 -0.92 30.84 8.22
C THR A 30 -1.36 30.70 9.68
N GLN A 31 -2.34 29.84 9.97
CA GLN A 31 -2.81 29.52 11.34
C GLN A 31 -2.73 28.02 11.67
N PRO A 32 -1.55 27.40 11.51
CA PRO A 32 -1.43 25.95 11.56
C PRO A 32 -1.64 25.36 12.96
N GLN A 33 -1.47 26.16 14.03
CA GLN A 33 -1.69 25.76 15.43
C GLN A 33 -3.13 25.36 15.76
N HIS A 34 -4.08 25.60 14.85
CA HIS A 34 -5.48 25.22 14.99
C HIS A 34 -5.85 24.00 14.15
N HIS A 35 -4.90 23.39 13.44
CA HIS A 35 -5.13 22.34 12.46
C HIS A 35 -6.06 22.80 11.33
N LEU A 36 -5.96 24.07 10.93
CA LEU A 36 -6.86 24.70 9.96
C LEU A 36 -6.13 25.20 8.73
N ALA A 37 -6.82 25.11 7.60
CA ALA A 37 -6.51 25.89 6.39
C ALA A 37 -7.77 26.58 5.87
N LYS A 38 -7.60 27.67 5.12
CA LYS A 38 -8.65 28.19 4.23
C LYS A 38 -8.30 27.80 2.81
N VAL A 39 -9.18 27.05 2.15
CA VAL A 39 -9.01 26.65 0.76
C VAL A 39 -10.00 27.44 -0.09
N ASN A 40 -9.52 27.98 -1.20
CA ASN A 40 -10.36 28.55 -2.25
C ASN A 40 -9.99 27.85 -3.56
N VAL A 41 -10.98 27.42 -4.32
CA VAL A 41 -10.82 26.87 -5.66
C VAL A 41 -11.66 27.69 -6.62
N THR A 42 -11.05 28.09 -7.73
CA THR A 42 -11.71 28.77 -8.84
C THR A 42 -11.85 27.77 -9.98
N PHE A 43 -13.09 27.45 -10.31
CA PHE A 43 -13.44 26.64 -11.48
C PHE A 43 -13.74 27.56 -12.66
N PRO A 44 -13.26 27.23 -13.88
CA PRO A 44 -13.57 27.98 -15.09
C PRO A 44 -15.07 28.18 -15.32
N GLU A 45 -15.42 29.05 -16.28
CA GLU A 45 -16.82 29.29 -16.66
C GLU A 45 -17.52 27.97 -17.02
N SER A 46 -18.57 27.63 -16.27
CA SER A 46 -19.46 26.50 -16.61
C SER A 46 -20.71 27.04 -17.28
N SER A 47 -21.10 26.44 -18.40
CA SER A 47 -22.35 26.76 -19.10
C SER A 47 -23.53 25.89 -18.65
N ALA A 48 -23.35 25.05 -17.63
CA ALA A 48 -24.40 24.18 -17.10
C ALA A 48 -25.36 24.94 -16.17
N ASP A 49 -26.59 24.45 -16.01
CA ASP A 49 -27.53 24.98 -15.01
C ASP A 49 -27.11 24.60 -13.57
N THR A 50 -26.25 23.59 -13.44
CA THR A 50 -25.69 23.17 -12.15
C THR A 50 -24.24 22.73 -12.30
N LEU A 51 -23.37 23.16 -11.40
CA LEU A 51 -22.01 22.66 -11.25
C LEU A 51 -21.94 21.65 -10.11
N THR A 52 -21.42 20.46 -10.40
CA THR A 52 -21.11 19.45 -9.37
C THR A 52 -19.69 19.63 -8.88
N VAL A 53 -19.51 19.65 -7.56
CA VAL A 53 -18.22 19.74 -6.87
C VAL A 53 -18.09 18.59 -5.89
N ASN A 54 -16.97 17.87 -5.98
CA ASN A 54 -16.71 16.63 -5.27
C ASN A 54 -15.46 16.75 -4.40
N LEU A 55 -15.51 16.12 -3.23
CA LEU A 55 -14.34 15.66 -2.50
C LEU A 55 -14.33 14.13 -2.58
N PRO A 56 -13.20 13.47 -2.89
CA PRO A 56 -13.09 12.02 -2.86
C PRO A 56 -13.59 11.40 -1.55
N VAL A 57 -14.20 10.22 -1.63
CA VAL A 57 -14.66 9.46 -0.46
C VAL A 57 -13.71 8.33 -0.08
N TRP A 58 -12.58 8.22 -0.77
CA TRP A 58 -11.50 7.29 -0.51
C TRP A 58 -10.21 7.84 -1.13
N ARG A 59 -9.07 7.18 -0.92
CA ARG A 59 -7.79 7.57 -1.53
C ARG A 59 -7.10 6.38 -2.18
N THR A 60 -6.29 6.66 -3.19
CA THR A 60 -5.44 5.64 -3.82
C THR A 60 -4.53 4.99 -2.76
N GLY A 61 -4.22 3.70 -2.95
CA GLY A 61 -3.49 2.89 -1.96
C GLY A 61 -4.28 2.51 -0.71
N LYS A 62 -5.56 2.89 -0.59
CA LYS A 62 -6.44 2.46 0.50
C LYS A 62 -7.87 2.20 0.00
N TYR A 63 -8.16 0.93 -0.26
CA TYR A 63 -9.46 0.45 -0.74
C TYR A 63 -10.53 0.42 0.36
N ALA A 64 -10.85 1.60 0.91
CA ALA A 64 -11.89 1.75 1.92
C ALA A 64 -12.55 3.12 1.78
N VAL A 65 -13.88 3.17 1.94
CA VAL A 65 -14.61 4.45 2.03
C VAL A 65 -14.28 5.11 3.37
N LEU A 66 -13.90 6.40 3.30
CA LEU A 66 -13.49 7.24 4.41
C LEU A 66 -14.42 8.45 4.52
N PRO A 67 -14.72 8.94 5.74
CA PRO A 67 -15.57 10.11 5.95
C PRO A 67 -14.80 11.44 5.71
N LEU A 68 -14.16 11.60 4.55
CA LEU A 68 -13.19 12.70 4.31
C LEU A 68 -13.82 14.09 4.38
N ALA A 69 -15.07 14.23 3.96
CA ALA A 69 -15.80 15.51 4.00
C ALA A 69 -16.08 16.05 5.41
N ASP A 70 -15.87 15.27 6.48
CA ASP A 70 -16.03 15.76 7.87
C ASP A 70 -15.05 16.89 8.24
N GLY A 71 -13.95 17.02 7.52
CA GLY A 71 -13.01 18.14 7.69
C GLY A 71 -13.40 19.40 6.94
N VAL A 72 -14.44 19.37 6.10
CA VAL A 72 -14.90 20.55 5.37
C VAL A 72 -15.87 21.33 6.25
N ARG A 73 -15.56 22.61 6.47
CA ARG A 73 -16.36 23.54 7.28
C ARG A 73 -16.60 24.83 6.50
N LEU A 74 -17.71 25.51 6.80
CA LEU A 74 -18.01 26.84 6.27
C LEU A 74 -17.95 26.92 4.73
N PHE A 75 -18.45 25.90 4.03
CA PHE A 75 -18.51 25.87 2.56
C PHE A 75 -19.32 27.05 2.02
N LYS A 76 -18.81 27.69 0.97
CA LYS A 76 -19.45 28.77 0.22
C LYS A 76 -19.13 28.63 -1.27
N ALA A 77 -20.07 29.03 -2.10
CA ALA A 77 -19.88 29.18 -3.55
C ALA A 77 -20.31 30.60 -3.97
N THR A 78 -19.55 31.23 -4.84
CA THR A 78 -19.88 32.52 -5.45
C THR A 78 -19.62 32.48 -6.96
N ASP A 79 -20.30 33.36 -7.70
CA ASP A 79 -20.00 33.64 -9.11
C ASP A 79 -18.71 34.50 -9.25
N ASP A 80 -18.40 34.90 -10.49
CA ASP A 80 -17.28 35.77 -10.86
C ASP A 80 -17.40 37.19 -10.28
N ASP A 81 -18.62 37.69 -10.10
CA ASP A 81 -18.92 38.99 -9.46
C ASP A 81 -18.89 38.93 -7.92
N GLY A 82 -18.76 37.73 -7.33
CA GLY A 82 -18.73 37.50 -5.88
C GLY A 82 -20.10 37.41 -5.21
N ASN A 83 -21.19 37.30 -5.98
CA ASN A 83 -22.52 37.02 -5.45
C ASN A 83 -22.62 35.57 -4.99
N ALA A 84 -23.37 35.33 -3.91
CA ALA A 84 -23.54 33.98 -3.38
C ALA A 84 -24.41 33.11 -4.32
N LEU A 85 -23.92 31.91 -4.63
CA LEU A 85 -24.64 30.89 -5.38
C LEU A 85 -25.36 29.94 -4.42
N ASN A 86 -26.55 29.48 -4.82
CA ASN A 86 -27.27 28.45 -4.07
C ASN A 86 -26.56 27.11 -4.23
N TRP A 87 -26.49 26.33 -3.15
CA TRP A 87 -25.89 25.01 -3.19
C TRP A 87 -26.52 24.07 -2.16
N GLN A 88 -26.38 22.78 -2.41
CA GLN A 88 -26.77 21.70 -1.49
C GLN A 88 -25.72 20.59 -1.49
N ARG A 89 -25.55 19.93 -0.34
CA ARG A 89 -24.76 18.70 -0.27
C ARG A 89 -25.64 17.51 -0.62
N THR A 90 -25.32 16.78 -1.67
CA THR A 90 -26.13 15.70 -2.25
C THR A 90 -25.62 14.30 -1.90
N ALA A 91 -24.34 14.18 -1.52
CA ALA A 91 -23.75 12.92 -1.05
C ALA A 91 -22.68 13.13 0.03
N THR A 92 -22.06 12.04 0.49
CA THR A 92 -20.99 12.07 1.50
C THR A 92 -19.78 12.88 1.05
N GLY A 93 -19.53 13.03 -0.24
CA GLY A 93 -18.46 13.85 -0.80
C GLY A 93 -18.90 14.75 -1.95
N GLU A 94 -20.18 15.07 -2.10
CA GLU A 94 -20.71 15.79 -3.28
C GLU A 94 -21.56 17.00 -2.89
N TRP A 95 -21.36 18.10 -3.61
CA TRP A 95 -22.13 19.34 -3.56
C TRP A 95 -22.59 19.71 -4.97
N THR A 96 -23.84 20.17 -5.08
CA THR A 96 -24.40 20.73 -6.31
C THR A 96 -24.63 22.21 -6.12
N ILE A 97 -24.09 23.04 -7.02
CA ILE A 97 -24.21 24.49 -7.05
C ILE A 97 -25.14 24.85 -8.22
N GLU A 98 -26.17 25.65 -7.96
CA GLU A 98 -27.11 26.13 -8.99
C GLU A 98 -26.53 27.37 -9.68
N LEU A 99 -26.58 27.40 -11.01
CA LEU A 99 -26.11 28.51 -11.84
C LEU A 99 -27.31 29.12 -12.59
N GLN A 100 -27.42 30.45 -12.59
CA GLN A 100 -28.49 31.15 -13.31
C GLN A 100 -28.09 31.54 -14.73
N GLU A 101 -26.79 31.73 -14.93
CA GLU A 101 -26.14 32.04 -16.20
C GLU A 101 -24.72 31.47 -16.19
N PRO A 102 -24.08 31.30 -17.36
CA PRO A 102 -22.70 30.86 -17.42
C PRO A 102 -21.77 31.79 -16.64
N THR A 103 -21.01 31.25 -15.70
CA THR A 103 -20.09 32.04 -14.86
C THR A 103 -18.94 31.17 -14.35
N GLU A 104 -17.82 31.81 -14.01
CA GLU A 104 -16.74 31.22 -13.21
C GLU A 104 -17.27 30.95 -11.79
N VAL A 105 -16.92 29.80 -11.22
CA VAL A 105 -17.42 29.44 -9.88
C VAL A 105 -16.27 29.40 -8.88
N ASN A 106 -16.37 30.25 -7.87
CA ASN A 106 -15.43 30.33 -6.76
C ASN A 106 -15.99 29.58 -5.54
N VAL A 107 -15.37 28.47 -5.18
CA VAL A 107 -15.71 27.69 -3.98
C VAL A 107 -14.68 27.95 -2.88
N SER A 108 -15.15 28.24 -1.67
CA SER A 108 -14.28 28.41 -0.50
C SER A 108 -14.76 27.60 0.69
N TYR A 109 -13.82 27.06 1.46
CA TYR A 109 -14.10 26.32 2.68
C TYR A 109 -12.94 26.43 3.66
N GLN A 110 -13.27 26.25 4.94
CA GLN A 110 -12.29 25.97 5.97
C GLN A 110 -12.06 24.46 6.02
N LEU A 111 -10.81 24.04 5.97
CA LEU A 111 -10.40 22.66 6.16
C LEU A 111 -9.91 22.48 7.60
N TYR A 112 -10.43 21.46 8.29
CA TYR A 112 -9.85 20.93 9.52
C TYR A 112 -9.06 19.65 9.22
N ALA A 113 -7.77 19.65 9.54
CA ALA A 113 -6.82 18.61 9.17
C ALA A 113 -5.99 18.17 10.38
N ASN A 114 -6.51 17.20 11.13
CA ASN A 114 -5.82 16.58 12.27
C ASN A 114 -5.93 15.06 12.19
N ASP A 115 -5.67 14.49 11.00
CA ASP A 115 -5.77 13.05 10.74
C ASP A 115 -4.53 12.55 9.99
N LEU A 116 -3.42 12.50 10.72
CA LEU A 116 -2.14 12.07 10.20
C LEU A 116 -2.15 10.57 9.83
N GLY A 117 -2.81 9.74 10.64
CA GLY A 117 -2.74 8.28 10.55
C GLY A 117 -3.44 7.69 9.32
N THR A 118 -4.41 8.41 8.73
CA THR A 118 -5.02 7.99 7.46
C THR A 118 -4.17 8.34 6.25
N ARG A 119 -3.12 9.16 6.40
CA ARG A 119 -2.30 9.71 5.29
C ARG A 119 -3.14 10.51 4.29
N VAL A 120 -4.06 11.32 4.80
CA VAL A 120 -4.93 12.17 3.97
C VAL A 120 -4.66 13.64 4.24
N ARG A 121 -4.68 14.07 5.51
CA ARG A 121 -4.45 15.47 5.84
C ARG A 121 -4.01 15.65 7.29
N HIS A 122 -2.99 16.46 7.49
CA HIS A 122 -2.57 16.88 8.82
C HIS A 122 -1.96 18.27 8.74
N ILE A 123 -2.27 19.14 9.69
CA ILE A 123 -1.70 20.47 9.82
C ILE A 123 -1.39 20.66 11.29
N ASP A 124 -0.15 21.00 11.64
CA ASP A 124 0.23 21.52 12.95
C ASP A 124 1.30 22.61 12.80
N GLU A 125 1.74 23.19 13.91
CA GLU A 125 2.73 24.29 13.93
C GLU A 125 4.06 23.97 13.22
N SER A 126 4.38 22.69 13.02
CA SER A 126 5.62 22.23 12.38
C SER A 126 5.46 21.93 10.89
N HIS A 127 4.28 21.48 10.44
CA HIS A 127 4.04 21.10 9.05
C HIS A 127 2.57 21.02 8.63
N ALA A 128 2.36 20.82 7.34
CA ALA A 128 1.12 20.36 6.75
C ALA A 128 1.39 19.28 5.69
N TYR A 129 0.74 18.13 5.85
CA TYR A 129 0.63 17.09 4.85
C TYR A 129 -0.74 17.18 4.17
N LEU A 130 -0.76 17.33 2.85
CA LEU A 130 -1.98 17.56 2.06
C LEU A 130 -2.06 16.54 0.91
N ASP A 131 -2.82 15.47 1.11
CA ASP A 131 -3.24 14.57 0.04
C ASP A 131 -4.51 15.12 -0.63
N ALA A 132 -4.59 15.07 -1.95
CA ALA A 132 -5.71 15.74 -2.60
C ALA A 132 -7.07 15.10 -2.37
N SER A 133 -7.10 13.83 -1.95
CA SER A 133 -8.33 13.12 -1.63
C SER A 133 -9.11 13.75 -0.48
N GLY A 134 -8.43 14.44 0.46
CA GLY A 134 -9.07 15.04 1.62
C GLY A 134 -8.92 16.55 1.74
N VAL A 135 -8.28 17.19 0.77
CA VAL A 135 -7.97 18.62 0.81
C VAL A 135 -8.58 19.38 -0.36
N PHE A 136 -8.59 18.84 -1.59
CA PHE A 136 -8.90 19.58 -2.81
C PHE A 136 -10.20 19.09 -3.43
N MET A 137 -11.22 19.95 -3.42
CA MET A 137 -12.47 19.68 -4.11
C MET A 137 -12.32 19.88 -5.63
N TYR A 138 -12.86 18.97 -6.43
CA TYR A 138 -12.82 19.03 -7.90
C TYR A 138 -14.22 19.03 -8.51
N SER A 139 -14.35 19.51 -9.73
CA SER A 139 -15.55 19.26 -10.53
C SER A 139 -15.27 18.17 -11.56
N PRO A 140 -16.17 17.18 -11.77
CA PRO A 140 -16.08 16.26 -12.89
C PRO A 140 -15.98 16.97 -14.25
N GLU A 141 -16.60 18.15 -14.40
CA GLU A 141 -16.57 18.97 -15.61
C GLU A 141 -15.13 19.41 -15.96
N PHE A 142 -14.37 19.84 -14.94
CA PHE A 142 -13.01 20.36 -15.08
C PHE A 142 -11.93 19.36 -14.66
N ARG A 143 -12.26 18.07 -14.53
CA ARG A 143 -11.34 17.04 -14.02
C ARG A 143 -10.06 16.93 -14.85
N GLN A 144 -10.16 17.14 -16.16
CA GLN A 144 -9.07 17.02 -17.13
C GLN A 144 -8.33 18.35 -17.39
N ASP A 145 -8.79 19.45 -16.80
CA ASP A 145 -8.19 20.77 -16.97
C ASP A 145 -6.94 20.90 -16.10
N LYS A 146 -5.98 21.73 -16.55
CA LYS A 146 -4.77 21.99 -15.79
C LYS A 146 -5.10 22.56 -14.41
N VAL A 147 -4.34 22.11 -13.43
CA VAL A 147 -4.48 22.52 -12.05
C VAL A 147 -3.26 23.30 -11.60
N LYS A 148 -3.50 24.41 -10.90
CA LYS A 148 -2.47 25.16 -10.19
C LYS A 148 -2.79 25.24 -8.71
N VAL A 149 -1.80 24.93 -7.88
CA VAL A 149 -1.88 25.05 -6.42
C VAL A 149 -0.92 26.14 -5.96
N SER A 150 -1.39 27.08 -5.13
CA SER A 150 -0.57 28.11 -4.50
C SER A 150 -0.87 28.18 -3.01
N MET A 151 0.19 28.20 -2.18
CA MET A 151 0.05 28.15 -0.73
C MET A 151 0.70 29.36 -0.06
N MET A 152 0.00 29.92 0.93
CA MET A 152 0.58 30.83 1.91
C MET A 152 0.95 30.02 3.15
N VAL A 153 2.25 29.92 3.41
CA VAL A 153 2.80 29.12 4.52
C VAL A 153 3.59 29.99 5.49
N PRO A 154 3.80 29.54 6.73
CA PRO A 154 4.76 30.15 7.65
C PRO A 154 6.14 30.33 7.00
N LYS A 155 6.83 31.42 7.37
CA LYS A 155 8.05 31.90 6.71
C LYS A 155 9.15 30.84 6.57
N ASP A 156 9.32 30.01 7.60
CA ASP A 156 10.42 29.05 7.69
C ASP A 156 10.09 27.69 7.05
N TRP A 157 8.86 27.51 6.54
CA TRP A 157 8.45 26.28 5.88
C TRP A 157 9.03 26.17 4.47
N GLN A 158 9.26 24.92 4.05
CA GLN A 158 9.60 24.51 2.69
C GLN A 158 8.54 23.51 2.21
N SER A 159 8.24 23.49 0.92
CA SER A 159 7.19 22.62 0.36
C SER A 159 7.75 21.70 -0.70
N TYR A 160 7.35 20.43 -0.64
CA TYR A 160 7.79 19.36 -1.52
C TYR A 160 6.59 18.59 -2.05
N SER A 161 6.64 18.23 -3.33
CA SER A 161 5.65 17.39 -4.00
C SER A 161 6.30 16.71 -5.20
N GLY A 162 5.71 15.58 -5.63
CA GLY A 162 6.01 14.97 -6.92
C GLY A 162 5.59 15.84 -8.12
N MET A 163 4.68 16.80 -7.92
CA MET A 163 4.27 17.75 -8.96
C MET A 163 5.42 18.64 -9.45
N GLU A 164 5.24 19.19 -10.66
CA GLU A 164 6.08 20.27 -11.16
C GLU A 164 5.92 21.52 -10.27
N SER A 165 7.02 22.20 -10.00
CA SER A 165 6.99 23.47 -9.27
C SER A 165 6.36 24.57 -10.11
N GLY A 166 5.47 25.36 -9.51
CA GLY A 166 4.93 26.56 -10.13
C GLY A 166 5.94 27.72 -10.14
N ARG A 167 5.52 28.86 -10.72
CA ARG A 167 6.38 30.05 -10.86
C ARG A 167 6.70 30.76 -9.53
N SER A 168 5.88 30.54 -8.52
CA SER A 168 6.02 31.15 -7.20
C SER A 168 6.56 30.13 -6.19
N LYS A 169 7.23 30.59 -5.13
CA LYS A 169 7.55 29.72 -4.00
C LYS A 169 6.25 29.12 -3.43
N HIS A 170 6.29 27.86 -2.98
CA HIS A 170 5.12 27.16 -2.43
C HIS A 170 3.95 27.04 -3.41
N SER A 171 4.26 26.85 -4.69
CA SER A 171 3.26 26.58 -5.73
C SER A 171 3.63 25.38 -6.58
N PHE A 172 2.62 24.68 -7.08
CA PHE A 172 2.75 23.46 -7.88
C PHE A 172 1.75 23.47 -9.04
N VAL A 173 2.05 22.71 -10.09
CA VAL A 173 1.20 22.54 -11.27
C VAL A 173 1.03 21.05 -11.56
N ALA A 174 -0.19 20.69 -11.95
CA ALA A 174 -0.54 19.35 -12.41
C ALA A 174 -1.31 19.43 -13.73
N ASP A 175 -1.13 18.45 -14.60
CA ASP A 175 -1.82 18.40 -15.90
C ASP A 175 -3.35 18.28 -15.75
N ASN A 176 -3.80 17.66 -14.67
CA ASN A 176 -5.21 17.48 -14.34
C ASN A 176 -5.40 17.10 -12.86
N TYR A 177 -6.66 16.94 -12.43
CA TYR A 177 -6.96 16.53 -11.05
C TYR A 177 -6.46 15.11 -10.71
N ASP A 178 -6.39 14.21 -11.70
CA ASP A 178 -5.87 12.85 -11.49
C ASP A 178 -4.37 12.83 -11.17
N VAL A 179 -3.61 13.79 -11.69
CA VAL A 179 -2.21 14.02 -11.30
C VAL A 179 -2.11 14.68 -9.92
N LEU A 180 -2.97 15.67 -9.62
CA LEU A 180 -3.01 16.34 -8.32
C LEU A 180 -3.30 15.35 -7.18
N ILE A 181 -4.34 14.53 -7.31
CA ILE A 181 -4.75 13.58 -6.28
C ILE A 181 -3.70 12.53 -5.98
N ASP A 182 -2.86 12.22 -6.96
CA ASP A 182 -1.78 11.27 -6.82
C ASP A 182 -0.42 11.96 -6.68
N SER A 183 -0.41 13.18 -6.14
CA SER A 183 0.80 13.95 -5.84
C SER A 183 0.61 14.76 -4.55
N PRO A 184 0.78 14.15 -3.36
CA PRO A 184 0.63 14.87 -2.11
C PRO A 184 1.63 16.02 -1.99
N ILE A 185 1.32 16.97 -1.10
CA ILE A 185 2.21 18.06 -0.74
C ILE A 185 2.58 17.93 0.73
N GLU A 186 3.89 17.84 1.00
CA GLU A 186 4.45 17.98 2.34
C GLU A 186 5.08 19.36 2.47
N THR A 187 4.57 20.18 3.39
CA THR A 187 5.09 21.54 3.62
C THR A 187 5.33 21.80 5.09
N GLY A 188 6.55 22.20 5.46
CA GLY A 188 6.89 22.32 6.87
C GLY A 188 8.35 22.62 7.12
N VAL A 189 8.75 22.47 8.38
CA VAL A 189 10.17 22.44 8.78
C VAL A 189 10.70 21.04 8.54
N ASN A 190 11.26 20.82 7.36
CA ASN A 190 11.70 19.51 6.88
C ASN A 190 13.22 19.45 6.75
N THR A 191 13.77 18.24 6.86
CA THR A 191 15.14 17.94 6.41
C THR A 191 15.08 17.34 5.02
N HIS A 192 15.94 17.81 4.11
CA HIS A 192 15.92 17.43 2.70
C HIS A 192 17.27 16.91 2.24
N TYR A 193 17.24 15.84 1.45
CA TYR A 193 18.38 15.25 0.76
C TYR A 193 18.01 14.99 -0.70
N SER A 194 19.02 14.95 -1.57
CA SER A 194 18.85 14.59 -2.98
C SER A 194 19.93 13.62 -3.42
N PHE A 195 19.60 12.78 -4.39
CA PHE A 195 20.54 11.87 -5.04
C PHE A 195 20.09 11.61 -6.49
N GLU A 196 21.01 11.09 -7.31
CA GLU A 196 20.72 10.67 -8.67
C GLU A 196 20.93 9.15 -8.78
N ALA A 197 20.05 8.47 -9.49
CA ALA A 197 20.17 7.05 -9.81
C ALA A 197 19.60 6.78 -11.21
N ASP A 198 20.34 6.03 -12.02
CA ASP A 198 19.99 5.68 -13.41
C ASP A 198 19.60 6.90 -14.28
N GLY A 199 20.15 8.09 -14.01
CA GLY A 199 19.83 9.31 -14.76
C GLY A 199 18.50 9.97 -14.37
N ARG A 200 17.92 9.62 -13.21
CA ARG A 200 16.75 10.27 -12.62
C ARG A 200 17.12 11.01 -11.34
N ASP A 201 16.32 12.02 -11.02
CA ASP A 201 16.44 12.81 -9.80
C ASP A 201 15.59 12.24 -8.67
N TYR A 202 16.18 12.10 -7.49
CA TYR A 202 15.48 11.62 -6.30
C TYR A 202 15.64 12.59 -5.14
N GLU A 203 14.60 12.68 -4.31
CA GLU A 203 14.59 13.46 -3.09
C GLU A 203 14.12 12.64 -1.91
N VAL A 204 14.67 12.93 -0.73
CA VAL A 204 14.21 12.39 0.55
C VAL A 204 13.88 13.55 1.47
N VAL A 205 12.61 13.62 1.88
CA VAL A 205 12.06 14.69 2.73
C VAL A 205 11.66 14.07 4.05
N PHE A 206 12.34 14.44 5.13
CA PHE A 206 11.98 14.03 6.48
C PHE A 206 11.20 15.12 7.19
N TRP A 207 10.01 14.76 7.67
CA TRP A 207 9.32 15.48 8.72
C TRP A 207 9.47 14.74 10.05
N GLY A 208 9.86 15.48 11.09
CA GLY A 208 10.05 14.97 12.45
C GLY A 208 11.49 14.54 12.77
N GLU A 209 11.82 14.66 14.05
CA GLU A 209 13.09 14.19 14.62
C GLU A 209 12.98 12.73 15.03
N GLY A 210 14.02 11.93 14.71
CA GLY A 210 14.08 10.51 15.00
C GLY A 210 15.51 9.98 15.08
N ASN A 211 15.65 8.66 15.19
CA ASN A 211 16.95 7.98 15.20
C ASN A 211 17.36 7.42 13.83
N TYR A 212 16.87 8.01 12.75
CA TYR A 212 17.24 7.64 11.39
C TYR A 212 18.68 8.06 11.07
N ASP A 213 19.34 7.26 10.24
CA ASP A 213 20.61 7.59 9.62
C ASP A 213 20.33 7.98 8.16
N ALA A 214 20.30 9.28 7.88
CA ALA A 214 19.93 9.78 6.55
C ALA A 214 20.93 9.39 5.47
N GLU A 215 22.23 9.28 5.81
CA GLU A 215 23.27 8.90 4.84
C GLU A 215 23.12 7.43 4.43
N GLN A 216 22.88 6.54 5.39
CA GLN A 216 22.59 5.13 5.12
C GLN A 216 21.30 4.98 4.29
N ILE A 217 20.24 5.71 4.65
CA ILE A 217 18.96 5.68 3.92
C ILE A 217 19.15 6.13 2.48
N VAL A 218 19.80 7.28 2.23
CA VAL A 218 20.06 7.76 0.86
C VAL A 218 20.91 6.76 0.08
N THR A 219 21.93 6.15 0.71
CA THR A 219 22.78 5.14 0.08
C THR A 219 21.98 3.92 -0.38
N ASP A 220 21.14 3.36 0.49
CA ASP A 220 20.36 2.17 0.14
C ASP A 220 19.20 2.48 -0.80
N LEU A 221 18.59 3.67 -0.70
CA LEU A 221 17.60 4.13 -1.68
C LEU A 221 18.24 4.30 -3.07
N THR A 222 19.47 4.83 -3.14
CA THR A 222 20.22 4.92 -4.41
C THR A 222 20.42 3.52 -5.02
N LYS A 223 20.82 2.53 -4.20
CA LYS A 223 21.00 1.14 -4.66
C LYS A 223 19.71 0.53 -5.22
N ILE A 224 18.59 0.64 -4.51
CA ILE A 224 17.32 0.06 -5.01
C ILE A 224 16.84 0.78 -6.26
N SER A 225 16.99 2.11 -6.30
CA SER A 225 16.61 2.93 -7.45
C SER A 225 17.44 2.58 -8.68
N SER A 226 18.70 2.17 -8.52
CA SER A 226 19.56 1.70 -9.62
C SER A 226 19.38 0.22 -10.01
N THR A 227 18.41 -0.48 -9.42
CA THR A 227 18.20 -1.91 -9.66
C THR A 227 16.84 -2.21 -10.29
N ALA A 228 15.97 -1.21 -10.51
CA ALA A 228 14.60 -1.47 -10.99
C ALA A 228 14.55 -2.12 -12.39
N GLU A 229 15.61 -1.92 -13.21
CA GLU A 229 15.74 -2.51 -14.55
C GLU A 229 15.66 -4.05 -14.56
N VAL A 230 15.92 -4.70 -13.42
CA VAL A 230 15.79 -6.16 -13.30
C VAL A 230 14.34 -6.62 -13.50
N ILE A 231 13.35 -5.74 -13.29
CA ILE A 231 11.92 -6.03 -13.44
C ILE A 231 11.31 -5.31 -14.65
N TRP A 232 11.57 -4.00 -14.83
CA TRP A 232 10.95 -3.18 -15.89
C TRP A 232 11.98 -2.56 -16.84
N ASP A 233 11.60 -2.32 -18.09
CA ASP A 233 12.55 -1.84 -19.11
C ASP A 233 12.77 -0.31 -19.10
N ASP A 234 11.91 0.45 -18.40
CA ASP A 234 12.01 1.90 -18.28
C ASP A 234 11.21 2.40 -17.08
N TYR A 235 11.36 3.67 -16.72
CA TYR A 235 10.74 4.33 -15.58
C TYR A 235 9.57 5.23 -16.02
N PRO A 236 8.45 5.27 -15.28
CA PRO A 236 7.32 6.14 -15.61
C PRO A 236 7.48 7.58 -15.08
N PHE A 237 8.68 7.96 -14.62
CA PHE A 237 8.99 9.27 -14.05
C PHE A 237 10.44 9.66 -14.32
N GLU A 238 10.71 10.97 -14.27
CA GLU A 238 12.05 11.56 -14.31
C GLU A 238 12.55 12.01 -12.92
N ARG A 239 11.62 12.30 -12.01
CA ARG A 239 11.89 12.76 -10.65
C ARG A 239 11.00 12.04 -9.65
N TYR A 240 11.55 11.59 -8.52
CA TYR A 240 10.81 10.87 -7.47
C TYR A 240 11.07 11.41 -6.06
N VAL A 241 10.04 11.52 -5.22
CA VAL A 241 10.14 12.07 -3.85
C VAL A 241 9.73 11.04 -2.79
N TYR A 242 10.66 10.67 -1.91
CA TYR A 242 10.38 9.91 -0.69
C TYR A 242 10.06 10.86 0.46
N MET A 243 8.80 10.93 0.87
CA MET A 243 8.37 11.68 2.06
C MET A 243 8.34 10.73 3.26
N ILE A 244 9.07 11.06 4.33
CA ILE A 244 9.21 10.20 5.52
C ILE A 244 8.78 10.99 6.75
N HIS A 245 7.74 10.50 7.43
CA HIS A 245 7.29 11.03 8.71
C HIS A 245 7.86 10.18 9.86
N ALA A 246 8.89 10.70 10.52
CA ALA A 246 9.46 10.13 11.73
C ALA A 246 8.72 10.71 12.94
N THR A 247 7.60 10.09 13.32
CA THR A 247 6.65 10.66 14.29
C THR A 247 6.14 9.64 15.29
N SER A 248 5.26 10.05 16.21
CA SER A 248 4.62 9.15 17.18
C SER A 248 3.18 8.87 16.75
N GLY A 249 2.71 7.63 16.90
CA GLY A 249 1.29 7.28 16.72
C GLY A 249 0.80 7.09 15.27
N ALA A 250 1.59 7.43 14.26
CA ALA A 250 1.26 7.18 12.84
C ALA A 250 2.14 6.08 12.26
N ARG A 251 1.58 5.29 11.32
CA ARG A 251 2.28 4.18 10.66
C ARG A 251 1.73 3.86 9.28
N GLY A 252 2.54 3.20 8.47
CA GLY A 252 2.17 2.70 7.15
C GLY A 252 2.60 3.66 6.05
N ALA A 253 2.33 3.29 4.81
CA ALA A 253 2.74 4.06 3.65
C ALA A 253 1.63 4.15 2.60
N THR A 254 1.86 5.01 1.62
CA THR A 254 1.01 5.17 0.43
C THR A 254 1.91 5.51 -0.75
N GLU A 255 1.62 4.85 -1.86
CA GLU A 255 2.24 5.03 -3.16
C GLU A 255 1.54 6.11 -3.98
N HIS A 256 2.31 6.82 -4.79
CA HIS A 256 1.86 7.89 -5.70
C HIS A 256 2.63 7.82 -7.03
N LEU A 257 2.20 8.55 -8.07
CA LEU A 257 2.77 8.49 -9.43
C LEU A 257 4.30 8.60 -9.45
N ASN A 258 4.85 9.50 -8.66
CA ASN A 258 6.28 9.74 -8.56
C ASN A 258 6.68 10.24 -7.16
N SER A 259 5.97 9.75 -6.14
CA SER A 259 6.35 9.98 -4.74
C SER A 259 5.78 8.89 -3.86
N THR A 260 6.17 8.91 -2.59
CA THR A 260 5.53 8.11 -1.56
C THR A 260 5.55 8.85 -0.23
N ILE A 261 4.56 8.58 0.61
CA ILE A 261 4.59 8.94 2.02
C ILE A 261 4.78 7.68 2.88
N ILE A 262 5.78 7.70 3.76
CA ILE A 262 6.07 6.61 4.68
C ILE A 262 6.05 7.14 6.11
N GLN A 263 5.19 6.58 6.96
CA GLN A 263 5.06 6.96 8.37
C GLN A 263 5.56 5.82 9.26
N LEU A 264 6.48 6.11 10.19
CA LEU A 264 6.96 5.16 11.20
C LEU A 264 7.18 5.85 12.56
N PRO A 265 7.15 5.07 13.66
CA PRO A 265 7.62 5.53 14.95
C PRO A 265 9.04 6.12 14.85
N ARG A 266 9.21 7.35 15.33
CA ARG A 266 10.46 8.13 15.23
C ARG A 266 11.74 7.43 15.70
N PHE A 267 11.63 6.42 16.56
CA PHE A 267 12.76 5.66 17.10
C PHE A 267 12.91 4.24 16.53
N ASN A 268 12.24 3.94 15.42
CA ASN A 268 12.27 2.64 14.74
C ASN A 268 13.03 2.70 13.40
N PHE A 269 14.21 3.33 13.37
CA PHE A 269 15.08 3.33 12.18
C PHE A 269 16.45 2.71 12.41
N ARG A 270 16.97 2.74 13.65
CA ARG A 270 18.36 2.39 13.96
C ARG A 270 18.63 0.89 14.03
N GLU A 271 17.80 0.14 14.74
CA GLU A 271 18.01 -1.31 14.92
C GLU A 271 17.82 -2.02 13.58
N ARG A 272 18.67 -3.00 13.23
CA ARG A 272 18.62 -3.65 11.91
C ARG A 272 17.23 -4.19 11.57
N LYS A 273 16.52 -4.79 12.54
CA LYS A 273 15.13 -5.28 12.34
C LYS A 273 14.14 -4.18 11.98
N ASP A 274 14.34 -2.97 12.50
CA ASP A 274 13.47 -1.82 12.28
C ASP A 274 13.86 -1.11 10.99
N TYR A 275 15.15 -1.00 10.70
CA TYR A 275 15.68 -0.55 9.41
C TYR A 275 15.20 -1.42 8.24
N LEU A 276 15.30 -2.75 8.36
CA LEU A 276 14.79 -3.70 7.37
C LEU A 276 13.31 -3.49 7.09
N ARG A 277 12.51 -3.20 8.13
CA ARG A 277 11.08 -2.91 7.97
C ARG A 277 10.88 -1.62 7.18
N PHE A 278 11.60 -0.56 7.53
CA PHE A 278 11.55 0.71 6.82
C PHE A 278 11.95 0.56 5.34
N ILE A 279 13.12 0.01 5.06
CA ILE A 279 13.65 -0.05 3.69
C ILE A 279 12.86 -1.02 2.81
N SER A 280 12.28 -2.08 3.39
CA SER A 280 11.34 -2.97 2.71
C SER A 280 10.01 -2.27 2.37
N THR A 281 9.50 -1.41 3.26
CA THR A 281 8.37 -0.52 2.92
C THR A 281 8.76 0.46 1.82
N ALA A 282 9.91 1.14 1.91
CA ALA A 282 10.34 2.06 0.85
C ALA A 282 10.48 1.37 -0.51
N SER A 283 11.00 0.15 -0.56
CA SER A 283 11.06 -0.65 -1.78
C SER A 283 9.68 -1.05 -2.30
N HIS A 284 8.72 -1.35 -1.42
CA HIS A 284 7.34 -1.67 -1.78
C HIS A 284 6.67 -0.49 -2.50
N GLU A 285 6.72 0.69 -1.88
CA GLU A 285 6.13 1.91 -2.46
C GLU A 285 6.85 2.33 -3.75
N PHE A 286 8.16 2.12 -3.84
CA PHE A 286 8.92 2.39 -5.06
C PHE A 286 8.49 1.50 -6.22
N ILE A 287 8.29 0.20 -5.98
CA ILE A 287 7.74 -0.73 -6.99
C ILE A 287 6.34 -0.29 -7.42
N HIS A 288 5.55 0.25 -6.49
CA HIS A 288 4.22 0.69 -6.82
C HIS A 288 4.14 1.80 -7.88
N THR A 289 5.22 2.55 -8.06
CA THR A 289 5.35 3.50 -9.17
C THR A 289 5.06 2.88 -10.54
N TRP A 290 5.46 1.61 -10.75
CA TRP A 290 5.02 0.85 -11.91
C TRP A 290 3.67 0.18 -11.63
N ASN A 291 3.62 -0.66 -10.59
CA ASN A 291 2.47 -1.48 -10.22
C ASN A 291 1.92 -1.07 -8.85
N VAL A 292 1.04 -0.10 -8.72
CA VAL A 292 -0.19 -0.01 -9.52
C VAL A 292 -0.32 1.35 -10.22
N LYS A 293 0.72 2.19 -10.21
CA LYS A 293 0.59 3.57 -10.69
C LYS A 293 0.67 3.72 -12.20
N ALA A 294 1.66 3.13 -12.87
CA ALA A 294 1.79 3.24 -14.31
C ALA A 294 0.93 2.22 -15.10
N TYR A 295 0.65 1.05 -14.52
CA TYR A 295 -0.29 0.06 -15.03
C TYR A 295 -1.06 -0.58 -13.88
N ARG A 296 -2.31 -1.00 -14.12
CA ARG A 296 -3.20 -1.52 -13.07
C ARG A 296 -4.38 -2.32 -13.63
N PRO A 297 -5.09 -3.09 -12.77
CA PRO A 297 -6.31 -3.77 -13.17
C PRO A 297 -7.37 -2.82 -13.76
N GLU A 298 -8.12 -3.25 -14.77
CA GLU A 298 -9.14 -2.45 -15.47
C GLU A 298 -10.22 -1.92 -14.53
N GLY A 299 -10.55 -2.65 -13.46
CA GLY A 299 -11.52 -2.21 -12.45
C GLY A 299 -11.09 -0.95 -11.70
N LEU A 300 -9.82 -0.57 -11.78
CA LEU A 300 -9.23 0.65 -11.21
C LEU A 300 -8.97 1.74 -12.27
N VAL A 301 -9.46 1.58 -13.51
CA VAL A 301 -9.22 2.51 -14.64
C VAL A 301 -10.54 3.00 -15.26
N PRO A 302 -10.79 4.32 -15.29
CA PRO A 302 -10.17 5.33 -14.42
C PRO A 302 -10.57 5.08 -12.96
N TYR A 303 -9.92 5.75 -12.01
CA TYR A 303 -10.43 5.77 -10.64
C TYR A 303 -11.78 6.53 -10.58
N ASP A 304 -12.77 5.90 -9.93
CA ASP A 304 -14.00 6.57 -9.47
C ASP A 304 -13.83 6.98 -8.00
N TYR A 305 -13.54 8.25 -7.75
CA TYR A 305 -13.30 8.75 -6.39
C TYR A 305 -14.54 8.82 -5.51
N GLN A 306 -15.73 8.56 -6.05
CA GLN A 306 -16.99 8.61 -5.31
C GLN A 306 -17.53 7.22 -4.94
N LYS A 307 -16.94 6.13 -5.47
CA LYS A 307 -17.43 4.75 -5.27
C LYS A 307 -16.29 3.75 -5.10
N ALA A 308 -16.63 2.59 -4.52
CA ALA A 308 -15.73 1.45 -4.47
C ALA A 308 -15.52 0.86 -5.88
N SER A 309 -14.27 0.60 -6.23
CA SER A 309 -13.85 0.02 -7.52
C SER A 309 -13.47 -1.45 -7.34
N MET A 310 -14.22 -2.36 -7.96
CA MET A 310 -14.07 -3.81 -7.73
C MET A 310 -13.10 -4.44 -8.73
N THR A 311 -12.21 -5.33 -8.26
CA THR A 311 -11.37 -6.17 -9.12
C THR A 311 -10.93 -7.44 -8.40
N GLU A 312 -10.81 -8.55 -9.15
CA GLU A 312 -10.24 -9.81 -8.66
C GLU A 312 -8.70 -9.80 -8.60
N LEU A 313 -8.06 -8.71 -9.02
CA LEU A 313 -6.62 -8.63 -9.27
C LEU A 313 -5.86 -7.73 -8.29
N LEU A 314 -6.47 -7.34 -7.16
CA LEU A 314 -5.74 -6.60 -6.11
C LEU A 314 -4.56 -7.41 -5.55
N TRP A 315 -4.63 -8.74 -5.55
CA TRP A 315 -3.48 -9.57 -5.20
C TRP A 315 -2.28 -9.38 -6.15
N MET A 316 -2.51 -9.01 -7.42
CA MET A 316 -1.41 -8.65 -8.33
C MET A 316 -0.92 -7.22 -8.08
N ALA A 317 -1.81 -6.29 -7.71
CA ALA A 317 -1.41 -4.93 -7.37
C ALA A 317 -0.57 -4.88 -6.07
N GLU A 318 -0.97 -5.63 -5.05
CA GLU A 318 -0.40 -5.56 -3.69
C GLU A 318 0.51 -6.75 -3.36
N GLY A 319 0.08 -7.96 -3.68
CA GLY A 319 0.81 -9.20 -3.43
C GLY A 319 2.05 -9.35 -4.31
N SER A 320 1.94 -9.07 -5.61
CA SER A 320 3.13 -9.08 -6.49
C SER A 320 4.12 -7.97 -6.14
N THR A 321 3.63 -6.80 -5.71
CA THR A 321 4.50 -5.73 -5.20
C THR A 321 5.22 -6.20 -3.93
N SER A 322 4.50 -6.86 -3.02
CA SER A 322 5.09 -7.52 -1.85
C SER A 322 6.14 -8.57 -2.25
N TYR A 323 5.92 -9.31 -3.33
CA TYR A 323 6.81 -10.34 -3.84
C TYR A 323 8.13 -9.76 -4.38
N PHE A 324 8.03 -8.66 -5.11
CA PHE A 324 9.21 -8.01 -5.68
C PHE A 324 9.98 -7.15 -4.66
N GLN A 325 9.35 -6.64 -3.59
CA GLN A 325 10.01 -5.73 -2.64
C GLN A 325 11.33 -6.29 -2.09
N ASN A 326 11.33 -7.55 -1.63
CA ASN A 326 12.53 -8.15 -1.03
C ASN A 326 13.47 -8.72 -2.09
N GLN A 327 12.98 -9.06 -3.28
CA GLN A 327 13.85 -9.44 -4.40
C GLN A 327 14.66 -8.26 -4.91
N LEU A 328 14.04 -7.08 -5.02
CA LEU A 328 14.74 -5.86 -5.43
C LEU A 328 15.82 -5.51 -4.41
N LEU A 329 15.48 -5.52 -3.12
CA LEU A 329 16.44 -5.30 -2.03
C LEU A 329 17.60 -6.30 -2.02
N LEU A 330 17.32 -7.59 -2.27
CA LEU A 330 18.34 -8.62 -2.30
C LEU A 330 19.29 -8.41 -3.50
N ARG A 331 18.75 -8.11 -4.68
CA ARG A 331 19.53 -7.86 -5.90
C ARG A 331 20.34 -6.56 -5.83
N ALA A 332 19.83 -5.58 -5.08
CA ALA A 332 20.51 -4.31 -4.83
C ALA A 332 21.57 -4.39 -3.72
N ASP A 333 21.79 -5.57 -3.11
CA ASP A 333 22.72 -5.75 -1.98
C ASP A 333 22.42 -4.82 -0.79
N VAL A 334 21.14 -4.69 -0.46
CA VAL A 334 20.63 -3.94 0.71
C VAL A 334 20.25 -4.90 1.84
N ILE A 335 19.79 -6.10 1.50
CA ILE A 335 19.52 -7.19 2.45
C ILE A 335 20.34 -8.42 2.09
N THR A 336 20.70 -9.18 3.11
CA THR A 336 21.41 -10.45 2.95
C THR A 336 20.47 -11.58 2.53
N PRO A 337 20.98 -12.67 1.90
CA PRO A 337 20.19 -13.87 1.65
C PRO A 337 19.51 -14.41 2.91
N LYS A 338 20.22 -14.39 4.05
CA LYS A 338 19.67 -14.83 5.35
C LYS A 338 18.45 -14.01 5.77
N GLU A 339 18.48 -12.69 5.60
CA GLU A 339 17.34 -11.81 5.90
C GLU A 339 16.16 -12.06 4.94
N PHE A 340 16.44 -12.28 3.65
CA PHE A 340 15.42 -12.64 2.66
C PHE A 340 14.70 -13.94 3.03
N PHE A 341 15.44 -15.02 3.30
CA PHE A 341 14.86 -16.32 3.63
C PHE A 341 14.18 -16.34 4.99
N ALA A 342 14.64 -15.54 5.96
CA ALA A 342 13.93 -15.38 7.23
C ALA A 342 12.56 -14.72 7.05
N ASP A 343 12.44 -13.72 6.17
CA ASP A 343 11.14 -13.12 5.84
C ASP A 343 10.23 -14.11 5.10
N LEU A 344 10.77 -14.85 4.12
CA LEU A 344 10.00 -15.88 3.40
C LEU A 344 9.51 -16.98 4.35
N ALA A 345 10.36 -17.49 5.23
CA ALA A 345 9.98 -18.52 6.20
C ALA A 345 8.85 -18.02 7.12
N LYS A 346 8.94 -16.76 7.59
CA LYS A 346 7.86 -16.14 8.38
C LYS A 346 6.55 -15.99 7.62
N ARG A 347 6.58 -15.73 6.32
CA ARG A 347 5.37 -15.67 5.47
C ARG A 347 4.73 -17.04 5.31
N ILE A 348 5.55 -18.07 5.06
CA ILE A 348 5.10 -19.47 4.97
C ILE A 348 4.47 -19.89 6.30
N ASP A 349 5.16 -19.68 7.43
CA ASP A 349 4.68 -20.03 8.76
C ASP A 349 3.32 -19.37 9.08
N ARG A 350 3.18 -18.08 8.78
CA ARG A 350 1.91 -17.37 8.95
C ARG A 350 0.79 -17.96 8.11
N ASN A 351 1.08 -18.37 6.88
CA ASN A 351 0.09 -18.98 6.00
C ASN A 351 -0.29 -20.39 6.49
N LEU A 352 0.68 -21.21 6.89
CA LEU A 352 0.43 -22.53 7.50
C LEU A 352 -0.48 -22.43 8.75
N ASN A 353 -0.32 -21.36 9.54
CA ASN A 353 -1.09 -21.13 10.76
C ASN A 353 -2.36 -20.28 10.58
N LYS A 354 -2.81 -20.05 9.34
CA LYS A 354 -3.99 -19.21 9.03
C LYS A 354 -5.14 -20.05 8.50
N PRO A 355 -6.19 -20.35 9.30
CA PRO A 355 -7.31 -21.18 8.86
C PRO A 355 -8.05 -20.62 7.64
N GLY A 356 -8.12 -19.29 7.50
CA GLY A 356 -8.80 -18.64 6.38
C GLY A 356 -8.29 -19.06 4.99
N ARG A 357 -7.04 -19.57 4.89
CA ARG A 357 -6.49 -20.06 3.61
C ARG A 357 -7.27 -21.21 3.01
N GLU A 358 -7.96 -22.00 3.83
CA GLU A 358 -8.76 -23.15 3.40
C GLU A 358 -10.19 -22.76 2.98
N ILE A 359 -10.56 -21.49 3.13
CA ILE A 359 -11.94 -21.02 3.00
C ILE A 359 -12.06 -19.96 1.90
N GLN A 360 -11.22 -18.92 1.93
CA GLN A 360 -11.31 -17.81 1.00
C GLN A 360 -10.19 -17.88 -0.04
N SER A 361 -10.55 -17.70 -1.31
CA SER A 361 -9.58 -17.52 -2.40
C SER A 361 -8.98 -16.11 -2.40
N VAL A 362 -7.81 -15.95 -3.03
CA VAL A 362 -7.16 -14.63 -3.11
C VAL A 362 -7.90 -13.67 -4.06
N ALA A 363 -8.64 -14.20 -5.05
CA ALA A 363 -9.54 -13.43 -5.89
C ALA A 363 -10.74 -12.87 -5.10
N GLU A 364 -11.37 -13.69 -4.25
CA GLU A 364 -12.44 -13.23 -3.35
C GLU A 364 -11.93 -12.21 -2.33
N ALA A 365 -10.71 -12.38 -1.80
CA ALA A 365 -10.11 -11.37 -0.94
C ALA A 365 -9.89 -10.03 -1.66
N SER A 366 -9.49 -10.07 -2.94
CA SER A 366 -9.37 -8.87 -3.77
C SER A 366 -10.71 -8.15 -3.95
N LEU A 367 -11.78 -8.90 -4.22
CA LEU A 367 -13.13 -8.33 -4.31
C LEU A 367 -13.62 -7.77 -2.97
N ASN A 368 -13.33 -8.45 -1.87
CA ASN A 368 -13.83 -8.10 -0.55
C ASN A 368 -13.00 -7.04 0.19
N GLU A 369 -11.91 -6.53 -0.39
CA GLU A 369 -11.01 -5.60 0.32
C GLU A 369 -11.76 -4.35 0.81
N TRP A 370 -12.72 -3.84 0.03
CA TRP A 370 -13.57 -2.69 0.39
C TRP A 370 -14.46 -2.88 1.62
N THR A 371 -14.68 -4.14 2.03
CA THR A 371 -15.55 -4.52 3.15
C THR A 371 -14.80 -5.35 4.19
N ASN A 372 -13.46 -5.33 4.16
CA ASN A 372 -12.63 -6.08 5.10
C ASN A 372 -12.77 -5.54 6.54
N THR A 373 -13.20 -6.39 7.47
CA THR A 373 -13.54 -6.01 8.86
C THR A 373 -12.48 -6.39 9.89
N GLY A 374 -11.37 -7.01 9.49
CA GLY A 374 -10.31 -7.45 10.41
C GLY A 374 -10.76 -8.54 11.39
N GLY A 375 -10.09 -8.63 12.55
CA GLY A 375 -10.52 -9.47 13.69
C GLY A 375 -10.65 -10.97 13.38
N ASP A 376 -11.70 -11.59 13.92
CA ASP A 376 -12.01 -13.02 13.73
C ASP A 376 -12.15 -13.38 12.24
N TYR A 377 -12.89 -12.57 11.48
CA TYR A 377 -13.10 -12.79 10.05
C TYR A 377 -11.76 -12.89 9.30
N ALA A 378 -10.85 -11.95 9.52
CA ALA A 378 -9.56 -11.90 8.81
C ALA A 378 -8.59 -13.06 9.14
N ILE A 379 -8.80 -13.76 10.25
CA ILE A 379 -7.95 -14.89 10.69
C ILE A 379 -8.60 -16.22 10.34
N ASN A 380 -9.86 -16.40 10.74
CA ASN A 380 -10.54 -17.68 10.70
C ASN A 380 -11.29 -17.95 9.40
N HIS A 381 -11.59 -16.92 8.62
CA HIS A 381 -12.32 -17.04 7.35
C HIS A 381 -11.53 -16.47 6.17
N GLY A 382 -10.93 -15.31 6.34
CA GLY A 382 -10.37 -14.53 5.24
C GLY A 382 -8.89 -14.77 4.98
N VAL A 383 -8.46 -14.38 3.79
CA VAL A 383 -7.07 -14.22 3.38
C VAL A 383 -6.78 -12.74 3.11
N ASN A 384 -5.53 -12.40 2.86
CA ASN A 384 -5.07 -11.03 2.68
C ASN A 384 -4.34 -10.89 1.33
N ILE A 385 -4.71 -9.85 0.57
CA ILE A 385 -4.18 -9.57 -0.76
C ILE A 385 -2.66 -9.36 -0.81
N TYR A 386 -2.02 -9.00 0.32
CA TYR A 386 -0.56 -8.90 0.42
C TYR A 386 0.08 -10.25 0.75
N SER A 387 -0.41 -10.94 1.79
CA SER A 387 0.23 -12.15 2.30
C SER A 387 -0.01 -13.35 1.40
N GLU A 388 -1.27 -13.64 1.09
CA GLU A 388 -1.62 -14.72 0.16
C GLU A 388 -1.33 -14.34 -1.29
N GLY A 389 -1.45 -13.05 -1.65
CA GLY A 389 -1.01 -12.56 -2.96
C GLY A 389 0.49 -12.76 -3.20
N TYR A 390 1.35 -12.48 -2.20
CA TYR A 390 2.79 -12.78 -2.29
C TYR A 390 3.04 -14.25 -2.61
N LEU A 391 2.36 -15.16 -1.92
CA LEU A 391 2.57 -16.60 -2.08
C LEU A 391 2.00 -17.11 -3.42
N ALA A 392 0.91 -16.52 -3.90
CA ALA A 392 0.40 -16.76 -5.25
C ALA A 392 1.40 -16.31 -6.32
N SER A 393 2.01 -15.12 -6.17
CA SER A 393 3.07 -14.62 -7.05
C SER A 393 4.31 -15.53 -7.02
N LEU A 394 4.72 -15.99 -5.83
CA LEU A 394 5.83 -16.95 -5.67
C LEU A 394 5.54 -18.27 -6.39
N SER A 395 4.35 -18.85 -6.19
CA SER A 395 3.93 -20.09 -6.85
C SER A 395 3.91 -19.93 -8.37
N LEU A 396 3.42 -18.79 -8.86
CA LEU A 396 3.38 -18.49 -10.29
C LEU A 396 4.78 -18.33 -10.89
N ASP A 397 5.70 -17.67 -10.18
CA ASP A 397 7.09 -17.54 -10.62
C ASP A 397 7.77 -18.91 -10.73
N PHE A 398 7.62 -19.77 -9.72
CA PHE A 398 8.17 -21.12 -9.74
C PHE A 398 7.58 -21.96 -10.87
N ASN A 399 6.27 -21.88 -11.08
CA ASN A 399 5.62 -22.61 -12.15
C ASN A 399 6.09 -22.14 -13.53
N LEU A 400 6.22 -20.83 -13.74
CA LEU A 400 6.70 -20.27 -15.00
C LEU A 400 8.18 -20.60 -15.25
N LEU A 401 9.03 -20.51 -14.24
CA LEU A 401 10.44 -20.93 -14.31
C LEU A 401 10.56 -22.41 -14.70
N ALA A 402 9.76 -23.29 -14.09
CA ALA A 402 9.75 -24.70 -14.43
C ALA A 402 9.21 -24.97 -15.84
N ASP A 403 8.10 -24.32 -16.21
CA ASP A 403 7.41 -24.52 -17.49
C ASP A 403 8.21 -24.04 -18.69
N THR A 404 9.13 -23.09 -18.48
CA THR A 404 9.94 -22.46 -19.52
C THR A 404 11.41 -22.84 -19.45
N GLU A 405 11.77 -23.86 -18.67
CA GLU A 405 13.16 -24.29 -18.49
C GLU A 405 14.09 -23.12 -18.12
N LEU A 406 13.62 -22.26 -17.19
CA LEU A 406 14.27 -21.05 -16.68
C LEU A 406 14.37 -19.87 -17.68
N ALA A 407 13.72 -19.95 -18.85
CA ALA A 407 13.75 -18.88 -19.85
C ALA A 407 12.92 -17.65 -19.46
N HIS A 408 11.81 -17.85 -18.74
CA HIS A 408 10.92 -16.78 -18.29
C HIS A 408 10.58 -16.92 -16.81
N SER A 409 10.41 -15.76 -16.18
CA SER A 409 10.08 -15.60 -14.77
C SER A 409 8.89 -14.67 -14.62
N TYR A 410 8.35 -14.55 -13.41
CA TYR A 410 7.24 -13.66 -13.12
C TYR A 410 7.56 -12.18 -13.39
N ARG A 411 8.85 -11.81 -13.41
CA ARG A 411 9.29 -10.49 -13.87
C ARG A 411 8.91 -10.23 -15.32
N ASP A 412 8.97 -11.24 -16.19
CA ASP A 412 8.60 -11.12 -17.60
C ASP A 412 7.08 -10.88 -17.78
N VAL A 413 6.26 -11.43 -16.89
CA VAL A 413 4.81 -11.14 -16.84
C VAL A 413 4.58 -9.67 -16.51
N HIS A 414 5.22 -9.16 -15.46
CA HIS A 414 5.10 -7.76 -15.05
C HIS A 414 5.69 -6.79 -16.07
N ARG A 415 6.79 -7.17 -16.73
CA ARG A 415 7.36 -6.43 -17.87
C ARG A 415 6.35 -6.32 -19.01
N LYS A 416 5.67 -7.42 -19.36
CA LYS A 416 4.63 -7.42 -20.41
C LYS A 416 3.40 -6.63 -20.02
N LEU A 417 2.94 -6.73 -18.78
CA LEU A 417 1.85 -5.88 -18.27
C LEU A 417 2.20 -4.39 -18.39
N TYR A 418 3.42 -4.01 -18.01
CA TYR A 418 3.89 -2.63 -18.16
C TYR A 418 4.05 -2.21 -19.62
N GLN A 419 4.45 -3.08 -20.54
CA GLN A 419 4.55 -2.72 -21.96
C GLN A 419 3.17 -2.57 -22.63
N ASP A 420 2.27 -3.52 -22.37
CA ASP A 420 1.06 -3.72 -23.17
C ASP A 420 -0.18 -3.05 -22.56
N PHE A 421 -0.14 -2.69 -21.27
CA PHE A 421 -1.29 -2.20 -20.50
C PHE A 421 -1.01 -0.96 -19.64
N LYS A 422 -0.05 -0.10 -20.04
CA LYS A 422 0.09 1.24 -19.43
C LYS A 422 -1.24 1.98 -19.45
N LEU A 423 -1.45 2.83 -18.45
CA LEU A 423 -2.61 3.71 -18.43
C LEU A 423 -2.73 4.52 -19.73
N PRO A 424 -3.95 4.75 -20.24
CA PRO A 424 -5.25 4.49 -19.61
C PRO A 424 -5.87 3.11 -19.96
N LYS A 425 -5.10 2.10 -20.40
CA LYS A 425 -5.67 0.84 -20.88
C LYS A 425 -6.18 -0.07 -19.75
N GLY A 426 -5.33 -0.35 -18.76
CA GLY A 426 -5.61 -1.32 -17.69
C GLY A 426 -5.69 -2.77 -18.17
N TYR A 427 -5.53 -3.75 -17.28
CA TYR A 427 -5.51 -5.17 -17.62
C TYR A 427 -6.57 -5.98 -16.85
N ASN A 428 -7.00 -7.11 -17.39
CA ASN A 428 -7.91 -8.04 -16.73
C ASN A 428 -7.32 -9.46 -16.59
N VAL A 429 -8.14 -10.39 -16.10
CA VAL A 429 -7.73 -11.77 -15.82
C VAL A 429 -7.27 -12.47 -17.11
N ASP A 430 -7.99 -12.28 -18.21
CA ASP A 430 -7.69 -12.92 -19.48
C ASP A 430 -6.40 -12.37 -20.08
N ASP A 431 -6.13 -11.07 -19.93
CA ASP A 431 -4.86 -10.47 -20.34
C ASP A 431 -3.66 -11.12 -19.65
N VAL A 432 -3.74 -11.35 -18.34
CA VAL A 432 -2.67 -12.02 -17.56
C VAL A 432 -2.47 -13.45 -18.04
N LYS A 433 -3.55 -14.22 -18.23
CA LYS A 433 -3.49 -15.59 -18.75
C LYS A 433 -2.93 -15.65 -20.17
N ASN A 434 -3.28 -14.69 -21.02
CA ASN A 434 -2.75 -14.60 -22.38
C ASN A 434 -1.25 -14.29 -22.39
N ILE A 435 -0.77 -13.42 -21.49
CA ILE A 435 0.66 -13.18 -21.31
C ILE A 435 1.35 -14.48 -20.88
N LEU A 436 0.83 -15.17 -19.86
CA LEU A 436 1.39 -16.44 -19.38
C LEU A 436 1.45 -17.49 -20.49
N ALA A 437 0.38 -17.63 -21.28
CA ALA A 437 0.33 -18.54 -22.42
C ALA A 437 1.33 -18.15 -23.51
N SER A 438 1.54 -16.85 -23.76
CA SER A 438 2.51 -16.38 -24.75
C SER A 438 3.96 -16.65 -24.35
N LEU A 439 4.27 -16.58 -23.05
CA LEU A 439 5.62 -16.83 -22.51
C LEU A 439 5.92 -18.32 -22.39
N SER A 440 4.93 -19.13 -22.02
CA SER A 440 5.13 -20.55 -21.70
C SER A 440 4.72 -21.53 -22.79
N GLY A 441 3.86 -21.11 -23.72
CA GLY A 441 3.18 -22.02 -24.64
C GLY A 441 2.14 -22.93 -23.97
N LYS A 442 1.76 -22.68 -22.71
CA LYS A 442 0.82 -23.50 -21.93
C LYS A 442 -0.45 -22.75 -21.56
N ASP A 443 -1.55 -23.48 -21.36
CA ASP A 443 -2.78 -22.94 -20.81
C ASP A 443 -2.70 -22.85 -19.28
N TYR A 444 -2.78 -21.64 -18.74
CA TYR A 444 -2.75 -21.35 -17.30
C TYR A 444 -4.13 -21.34 -16.64
N GLN A 445 -5.22 -21.61 -17.37
CA GLN A 445 -6.56 -21.69 -16.80
C GLN A 445 -6.65 -22.70 -15.63
N PRO A 446 -6.10 -23.93 -15.71
CA PRO A 446 -6.16 -24.88 -14.60
C PRO A 446 -5.38 -24.39 -13.38
N TRP A 447 -4.21 -23.77 -13.59
CA TRP A 447 -3.40 -23.20 -12.50
C TRP A 447 -4.14 -22.05 -11.82
N TRP A 448 -4.76 -21.17 -12.61
CA TRP A 448 -5.54 -20.04 -12.11
C TRP A 448 -6.72 -20.52 -11.28
N GLN A 449 -7.43 -21.55 -11.76
CA GLN A 449 -8.56 -22.11 -11.05
C GLN A 449 -8.16 -22.62 -9.66
N SER A 450 -7.03 -23.35 -9.56
CA SER A 450 -6.60 -23.98 -8.31
C SER A 450 -5.93 -23.02 -7.33
N HIS A 451 -5.25 -21.98 -7.80
CA HIS A 451 -4.46 -21.10 -6.93
C HIS A 451 -5.08 -19.71 -6.71
N ILE A 452 -5.92 -19.22 -7.63
CA ILE A 452 -6.41 -17.84 -7.58
C ILE A 452 -7.89 -17.76 -7.21
N THR A 453 -8.73 -18.60 -7.83
CA THR A 453 -10.19 -18.59 -7.62
C THR A 453 -10.69 -19.72 -6.71
N SER A 454 -9.80 -20.54 -6.18
CA SER A 454 -10.08 -21.54 -5.15
C SER A 454 -9.31 -21.19 -3.87
N PRO A 455 -9.71 -21.69 -2.69
CA PRO A 455 -8.97 -21.51 -1.46
C PRO A 455 -7.50 -21.90 -1.63
N PHE A 456 -6.61 -21.01 -1.18
CA PHE A 456 -5.20 -21.09 -1.50
C PHE A 456 -4.49 -22.16 -0.65
N SER A 457 -4.06 -23.24 -1.31
CA SER A 457 -3.20 -24.24 -0.70
C SER A 457 -1.97 -24.52 -1.54
N LEU A 458 -0.79 -24.42 -0.92
CA LEU A 458 0.50 -24.75 -1.52
C LEU A 458 1.21 -25.86 -0.74
N GLU A 459 1.81 -26.79 -1.49
CA GLU A 459 2.75 -27.78 -0.98
C GLU A 459 4.17 -27.17 -0.96
N PHE A 460 4.49 -26.43 0.11
CA PHE A 460 5.72 -25.65 0.20
C PHE A 460 7.00 -26.49 0.04
N ASP A 461 7.04 -27.71 0.57
CA ASP A 461 8.21 -28.60 0.40
C ASP A 461 8.47 -28.91 -1.07
N SER A 462 7.42 -29.23 -1.84
CA SER A 462 7.54 -29.53 -3.27
C SER A 462 7.90 -28.28 -4.08
N LEU A 463 7.37 -27.13 -3.69
CA LEU A 463 7.71 -25.85 -4.30
C LEU A 463 9.19 -25.54 -4.09
N LEU A 464 9.65 -25.50 -2.84
CA LEU A 464 11.01 -25.13 -2.43
C LEU A 464 12.08 -26.12 -2.90
N ALA A 465 11.75 -27.41 -3.02
CA ALA A 465 12.68 -28.43 -3.51
C ALA A 465 13.20 -28.16 -4.93
N GLN A 466 12.43 -27.45 -5.77
CA GLN A 466 12.86 -27.02 -7.11
C GLN A 466 14.09 -26.11 -7.06
N ALA A 467 14.18 -25.27 -6.02
CA ALA A 467 15.31 -24.39 -5.75
C ALA A 467 16.35 -25.02 -4.82
N GLY A 468 16.23 -26.31 -4.48
CA GLY A 468 17.14 -27.00 -3.55
C GLY A 468 16.96 -26.58 -2.10
N LEU A 469 15.78 -26.11 -1.73
CA LEU A 469 15.49 -25.60 -0.39
C LEU A 469 14.57 -26.56 0.36
N VAL A 470 14.72 -26.59 1.69
CA VAL A 470 13.89 -27.38 2.60
C VAL A 470 13.41 -26.51 3.77
N LEU A 471 12.22 -26.83 4.27
CA LEU A 471 11.71 -26.27 5.51
C LEU A 471 12.35 -27.00 6.71
N SER A 472 12.65 -26.26 7.76
CA SER A 472 13.21 -26.80 9.00
C SER A 472 12.71 -25.98 10.19
N TYR A 473 12.49 -26.62 11.34
CA TYR A 473 12.24 -25.93 12.62
C TYR A 473 13.51 -25.90 13.50
N GLY A 474 14.68 -26.04 12.87
CA GLY A 474 16.00 -26.10 13.51
C GLY A 474 16.29 -27.46 14.17
N ASP A 475 17.45 -27.57 14.85
CA ASP A 475 17.92 -28.81 15.52
C ASP A 475 17.04 -29.26 16.71
N SER A 476 15.99 -28.50 17.03
CA SER A 476 15.09 -28.73 18.14
C SER A 476 13.74 -29.31 17.71
N GLU A 477 13.73 -30.31 16.83
CA GLU A 477 12.52 -31.07 16.49
C GLU A 477 11.93 -31.75 17.73
N LYS A 478 11.06 -31.02 18.42
CA LYS A 478 10.09 -31.50 19.40
C LYS A 478 8.79 -30.79 19.08
N ALA A 479 7.65 -31.45 19.21
CA ALA A 479 6.39 -30.74 19.19
C ALA A 479 6.20 -29.95 20.50
N THR A 480 5.32 -28.95 20.48
CA THR A 480 4.80 -28.28 21.68
C THR A 480 3.28 -28.40 21.70
N VAL A 481 2.67 -28.24 22.88
CA VAL A 481 1.21 -28.23 23.00
C VAL A 481 0.58 -27.07 22.21
N TYR A 482 -0.61 -27.33 21.69
CA TYR A 482 -1.44 -26.39 20.95
C TYR A 482 -2.86 -26.40 21.50
N SER A 483 -3.37 -25.21 21.83
CA SER A 483 -4.75 -25.01 22.27
C SER A 483 -5.57 -24.16 21.29
N GLY A 484 -4.91 -23.42 20.38
CA GLY A 484 -5.53 -22.41 19.52
C GLY A 484 -5.94 -21.11 20.21
N LEU A 485 -5.48 -20.87 21.45
CA LEU A 485 -5.78 -19.67 22.22
C LEU A 485 -4.67 -18.62 22.05
N THR A 486 -5.06 -17.38 21.72
CA THR A 486 -4.15 -16.23 21.70
C THR A 486 -4.69 -15.11 22.59
N LEU A 487 -3.91 -14.69 23.59
CA LEU A 487 -4.23 -13.56 24.47
C LEU A 487 -3.93 -12.21 23.80
N THR A 488 -4.60 -11.14 24.23
CA THR A 488 -4.36 -9.76 23.78
C THR A 488 -2.95 -9.26 24.06
N GLY A 489 -2.31 -9.77 25.13
CA GLY A 489 -0.96 -9.40 25.55
C GLY A 489 -0.81 -7.95 26.04
N GLN A 490 -1.91 -7.20 26.14
CA GLN A 490 -1.93 -5.83 26.67
C GLN A 490 -2.06 -5.85 28.19
N HIS A 491 -1.31 -5.02 28.93
CA HIS A 491 -1.52 -4.77 30.36
C HIS A 491 -1.72 -5.99 31.29
N ASN A 492 -1.10 -7.15 31.02
CA ASN A 492 -1.34 -8.42 31.73
C ASN A 492 -2.79 -8.96 31.62
N ASP A 493 -3.50 -8.57 30.58
CA ASP A 493 -4.85 -9.00 30.25
C ASP A 493 -4.89 -10.49 29.85
N LEU A 494 -5.87 -11.21 30.42
CA LEU A 494 -6.15 -12.62 30.15
C LEU A 494 -7.30 -12.81 29.15
N THR A 495 -7.76 -11.72 28.54
CA THR A 495 -8.73 -11.75 27.45
C THR A 495 -8.12 -12.38 26.21
N LEU A 496 -8.88 -13.26 25.58
CA LEU A 496 -8.54 -13.86 24.30
C LEU A 496 -8.74 -12.84 23.19
N ALA A 497 -7.66 -12.52 22.48
CA ALA A 497 -7.75 -11.77 21.24
C ALA A 497 -8.34 -12.62 20.12
N HIS A 498 -7.90 -13.88 20.03
CA HIS A 498 -8.24 -14.78 18.94
C HIS A 498 -8.36 -16.22 19.44
N VAL A 499 -9.28 -16.95 18.83
CA VAL A 499 -9.40 -18.41 18.96
C VAL A 499 -9.36 -18.99 17.55
N THR A 500 -8.35 -19.80 17.26
CA THR A 500 -8.11 -20.32 15.91
C THR A 500 -9.19 -21.34 15.52
N ARG A 501 -9.81 -21.20 14.33
CA ARG A 501 -10.82 -22.13 13.81
C ARG A 501 -10.30 -23.57 13.80
N ASN A 502 -11.18 -24.51 14.13
CA ASN A 502 -10.90 -25.96 14.25
C ASN A 502 -9.85 -26.35 15.30
N SER A 503 -9.30 -25.41 16.06
CA SER A 503 -8.42 -25.73 17.18
C SER A 503 -9.18 -26.37 18.35
N PRO A 504 -8.47 -26.98 19.32
CA PRO A 504 -9.07 -27.47 20.55
C PRO A 504 -10.00 -26.48 21.25
N ALA A 505 -9.56 -25.23 21.40
CA ALA A 505 -10.37 -24.20 22.04
C ALA A 505 -11.64 -23.85 21.24
N TRP A 506 -11.54 -23.81 19.91
CA TRP A 506 -12.69 -23.52 19.07
C TRP A 506 -13.74 -24.63 19.14
N LEU A 507 -13.30 -25.90 19.09
CA LEU A 507 -14.19 -27.06 19.23
C LEU A 507 -14.85 -27.12 20.61
N ALA A 508 -14.17 -26.60 21.63
CA ALA A 508 -14.70 -26.47 22.98
C ALA A 508 -15.68 -25.29 23.16
N GLY A 509 -15.92 -24.49 22.12
CA GLY A 509 -16.86 -23.36 22.14
C GLY A 509 -16.31 -22.10 22.80
N ILE A 510 -14.98 -21.99 22.95
CA ILE A 510 -14.32 -20.79 23.44
C ILE A 510 -14.26 -19.76 22.31
N VAL A 511 -14.50 -18.50 22.62
CA VAL A 511 -14.53 -17.41 21.63
C VAL A 511 -13.60 -16.25 22.03
N ALA A 512 -13.23 -15.44 21.04
CA ALA A 512 -12.55 -14.18 21.29
C ALA A 512 -13.36 -13.29 22.25
N GLY A 513 -12.66 -12.57 23.13
CA GLY A 513 -13.26 -11.77 24.20
C GLY A 513 -13.53 -12.55 25.50
N ASN A 514 -13.41 -13.89 25.53
CA ASN A 514 -13.45 -14.61 26.81
C ASN A 514 -12.16 -14.34 27.61
N GLU A 515 -12.27 -14.25 28.94
CA GLU A 515 -11.14 -14.04 29.85
C GLU A 515 -10.74 -15.35 30.54
N VAL A 516 -9.48 -15.74 30.43
CA VAL A 516 -8.98 -16.99 31.04
C VAL A 516 -8.60 -16.76 32.49
N ILE A 517 -9.17 -17.54 33.42
CA ILE A 517 -8.93 -17.37 34.86
C ILE A 517 -8.05 -18.48 35.43
N ALA A 518 -8.31 -19.74 35.07
CA ALA A 518 -7.62 -20.89 35.63
C ALA A 518 -7.50 -22.05 34.63
N VAL A 519 -6.48 -22.89 34.83
CA VAL A 519 -6.27 -24.16 34.12
C VAL A 519 -6.22 -25.29 35.15
N ASN A 520 -7.14 -26.26 35.06
CA ASN A 520 -7.35 -27.34 36.02
C ASN A 520 -7.48 -26.80 37.46
N GLY A 521 -8.34 -25.80 37.65
CA GLY A 521 -8.62 -25.18 38.96
C GLY A 521 -7.50 -24.30 39.53
N LEU A 522 -6.37 -24.13 38.82
CA LEU A 522 -5.25 -23.28 39.25
C LEU A 522 -5.23 -21.97 38.48
N LYS A 523 -5.25 -20.84 39.22
CA LYS A 523 -5.22 -19.49 38.65
C LYS A 523 -3.99 -19.28 37.76
N VAL A 524 -4.18 -18.66 36.61
CA VAL A 524 -3.10 -18.24 35.70
C VAL A 524 -2.93 -16.72 35.68
N THR A 525 -1.79 -16.30 35.15
CA THR A 525 -1.51 -14.89 34.81
C THR A 525 -1.22 -14.81 33.31
N ALA A 526 -1.37 -13.65 32.68
CA ALA A 526 -1.09 -13.51 31.24
C ALA A 526 0.34 -13.98 30.88
N ALA A 527 1.34 -13.58 31.70
CA ALA A 527 2.73 -14.00 31.52
C ALA A 527 2.96 -15.51 31.80
N GLY A 528 2.13 -16.12 32.66
CA GLY A 528 2.23 -17.52 33.05
C GLY A 528 1.37 -18.49 32.24
N PHE A 529 0.39 -18.00 31.47
CA PHE A 529 -0.60 -18.85 30.81
C PHE A 529 0.04 -19.80 29.81
N LYS A 530 0.89 -19.29 28.90
CA LYS A 530 1.60 -20.14 27.93
C LYS A 530 2.47 -21.19 28.63
N LYS A 531 3.21 -20.80 29.67
CA LYS A 531 4.03 -21.72 30.48
C LYS A 531 3.19 -22.78 31.19
N ARG A 532 2.00 -22.41 31.65
CA ARG A 532 1.07 -23.35 32.28
C ARG A 532 0.59 -24.42 31.30
N LEU A 533 0.37 -24.07 30.03
CA LEU A 533 0.03 -25.06 29.01
C LEU A 533 1.21 -26.03 28.77
N GLU A 534 2.45 -25.56 28.86
CA GLU A 534 3.66 -26.39 28.71
C GLU A 534 3.84 -27.43 29.85
N ASP A 535 3.05 -27.39 30.93
CA ASP A 535 3.00 -28.43 31.97
C ASP A 535 2.28 -29.72 31.51
N PHE A 536 1.61 -29.67 30.36
CA PHE A 536 0.80 -30.76 29.80
C PHE A 536 1.40 -31.32 28.51
N ASN A 537 0.87 -32.45 28.05
CA ASN A 537 1.22 -33.10 26.80
C ASN A 537 0.07 -32.99 25.78
N ALA A 538 0.40 -33.17 24.50
CA ALA A 538 -0.62 -33.37 23.48
C ALA A 538 -1.44 -34.64 23.82
N GLY A 539 -2.76 -34.55 23.65
CA GLY A 539 -3.73 -35.57 24.06
C GLY A 539 -4.25 -35.40 25.49
N ASP A 540 -3.63 -34.57 26.33
CA ASP A 540 -4.15 -34.30 27.68
C ASP A 540 -5.44 -33.47 27.59
N GLU A 541 -6.47 -33.85 28.36
CA GLU A 541 -7.66 -33.03 28.58
C GLU A 541 -7.41 -32.04 29.72
N ILE A 542 -7.68 -30.76 29.47
CA ILE A 542 -7.60 -29.69 30.45
C ILE A 542 -8.94 -28.99 30.60
N GLU A 543 -9.26 -28.54 31.82
CA GLU A 543 -10.39 -27.68 32.14
C GLU A 543 -9.92 -26.22 32.23
N LEU A 544 -10.51 -25.37 31.40
CA LEU A 544 -10.36 -23.92 31.50
C LEU A 544 -11.52 -23.32 32.27
N THR A 545 -11.21 -22.53 33.29
CA THR A 545 -12.18 -21.63 33.92
C THR A 545 -12.08 -20.27 33.24
N ILE A 546 -13.17 -19.79 32.65
CA ILE A 546 -13.22 -18.55 31.86
C ILE A 546 -14.41 -17.67 32.25
N PHE A 547 -14.29 -16.35 32.05
CA PHE A 547 -15.46 -15.48 31.96
C PHE A 547 -15.89 -15.31 30.50
N ASN A 548 -17.19 -15.48 30.26
CA ASN A 548 -17.86 -15.12 29.01
C ASN A 548 -18.96 -14.09 29.32
N ASN A 549 -18.75 -12.83 28.93
CA ASN A 549 -19.65 -11.71 29.23
C ASN A 549 -20.10 -11.72 30.72
N ASP A 550 -19.13 -11.69 31.62
CA ASP A 550 -19.28 -11.74 33.10
C ASP A 550 -19.78 -13.07 33.70
N LYS A 551 -20.12 -14.07 32.88
CA LYS A 551 -20.49 -15.40 33.38
C LYS A 551 -19.27 -16.29 33.50
N LEU A 552 -18.99 -16.75 34.72
CA LEU A 552 -17.96 -17.75 34.97
C LEU A 552 -18.43 -19.12 34.46
N THR A 553 -17.62 -19.76 33.61
CA THR A 553 -17.88 -21.09 33.06
C THR A 553 -16.63 -21.95 33.08
N GLN A 554 -16.81 -23.26 33.17
CA GLN A 554 -15.75 -24.24 32.98
C GLN A 554 -15.96 -24.95 31.65
N VAL A 555 -14.88 -25.12 30.89
CA VAL A 555 -14.88 -25.72 29.56
C VAL A 555 -13.69 -26.66 29.46
N SER A 556 -13.92 -27.90 29.03
CA SER A 556 -12.84 -28.87 28.77
C SER A 556 -12.40 -28.83 27.32
N LEU A 557 -11.09 -28.99 27.08
CA LEU A 557 -10.52 -29.18 25.75
C LEU A 557 -9.34 -30.16 25.80
N THR A 558 -9.16 -30.90 24.71
CA THR A 558 -8.02 -31.82 24.54
C THR A 558 -6.91 -31.11 23.78
N LEU A 559 -5.72 -30.99 24.36
CA LEU A 559 -4.58 -30.33 23.72
C LEU A 559 -4.09 -31.10 22.51
N GLU A 560 -3.68 -30.39 21.46
CA GLU A 560 -3.05 -30.96 20.27
C GLU A 560 -1.55 -30.67 20.26
N GLU A 561 -0.84 -31.18 19.26
CA GLU A 561 0.56 -30.88 19.03
C GLU A 561 0.75 -29.92 17.85
N GLN A 562 1.78 -29.08 17.93
CA GLN A 562 2.25 -28.24 16.82
C GLN A 562 3.78 -28.23 16.80
N PRO A 563 4.42 -27.91 15.66
CA PRO A 563 5.86 -27.74 15.59
C PRO A 563 6.38 -26.72 16.62
N LYS A 564 7.54 -26.99 17.22
CA LYS A 564 8.21 -26.06 18.13
C LYS A 564 9.36 -25.36 17.43
N GLY A 565 9.45 -24.05 17.64
CA GLY A 565 10.51 -23.21 17.09
C GLY A 565 10.00 -22.33 15.96
N ASP A 566 10.88 -21.49 15.44
CA ASP A 566 10.58 -20.65 14.29
C ASP A 566 10.87 -21.44 13.02
N LEU A 567 9.97 -21.38 12.04
CA LEU A 567 10.20 -21.97 10.73
C LEU A 567 11.42 -21.28 10.07
N ALA A 568 12.31 -22.08 9.51
CA ALA A 568 13.48 -21.68 8.75
C ALA A 568 13.49 -22.35 7.37
N ILE A 569 14.25 -21.75 6.45
CA ILE A 569 14.53 -22.30 5.13
C ILE A 569 16.03 -22.54 5.05
N GLU A 570 16.40 -23.76 4.70
CA GLU A 570 17.79 -24.22 4.60
C GLU A 570 18.07 -24.76 3.19
N GLY A 571 19.34 -24.73 2.78
CA GLY A 571 19.79 -25.39 1.57
C GLY A 571 19.92 -26.89 1.79
N VAL A 572 19.71 -27.70 0.75
CA VAL A 572 20.11 -29.11 0.79
C VAL A 572 21.65 -29.23 0.84
N SER A 573 22.17 -30.30 1.43
CA SER A 573 23.62 -30.53 1.58
C SER A 573 24.35 -30.84 0.26
N ASN A 574 23.62 -31.30 -0.77
CA ASN A 574 24.17 -31.64 -2.09
C ASN A 574 23.25 -31.12 -3.20
N PRO A 575 23.18 -29.79 -3.40
CA PRO A 575 22.30 -29.20 -4.40
C PRO A 575 22.76 -29.58 -5.80
N THR A 576 21.82 -30.04 -6.63
CA THR A 576 22.08 -30.29 -8.05
C THR A 576 22.37 -28.99 -8.80
N ASN A 577 23.05 -29.08 -9.95
CA ASN A 577 23.26 -27.91 -10.81
C ASN A 577 21.93 -27.27 -11.24
N ALA A 578 20.89 -28.08 -11.45
CA ALA A 578 19.56 -27.60 -11.78
C ALA A 578 18.95 -26.77 -10.65
N GLN A 579 19.06 -27.21 -9.39
CA GLN A 579 18.58 -26.46 -8.23
C GLN A 579 19.32 -25.13 -8.04
N LYS A 580 20.65 -25.13 -8.19
CA LYS A 580 21.44 -23.88 -8.15
C LYS A 580 21.05 -22.92 -9.27
N ALA A 581 20.84 -23.44 -10.48
CA ALA A 581 20.39 -22.65 -11.62
C ALA A 581 18.98 -22.08 -11.40
N PHE A 582 18.06 -22.88 -10.85
CA PHE A 582 16.71 -22.45 -10.52
C PHE A 582 16.73 -21.32 -9.48
N LEU A 583 17.46 -21.49 -8.37
CA LEU A 583 17.61 -20.45 -7.34
C LEU A 583 18.20 -19.16 -7.94
N LYS A 584 19.21 -19.28 -8.80
CA LYS A 584 19.81 -18.14 -9.47
C LYS A 584 18.84 -17.45 -10.44
N ALA A 585 18.06 -18.21 -11.21
CA ALA A 585 17.05 -17.65 -12.10
C ALA A 585 15.93 -16.93 -11.31
N TRP A 586 15.53 -17.50 -10.17
CA TRP A 586 14.57 -16.90 -9.26
C TRP A 586 15.13 -15.63 -8.60
N LEU A 587 16.17 -15.74 -7.78
CA LEU A 587 16.62 -14.65 -6.89
C LEU A 587 17.72 -13.75 -7.50
N GLY A 588 18.41 -14.20 -8.54
CA GLY A 588 19.50 -13.45 -9.17
C GLY A 588 20.84 -13.54 -8.44
N ILE A 589 20.92 -14.34 -7.39
CA ILE A 589 22.14 -14.56 -6.60
C ILE A 589 22.67 -15.98 -6.82
N ASP A 590 23.97 -16.15 -6.60
CA ASP A 590 24.56 -17.48 -6.54
C ASP A 590 24.12 -18.23 -5.27
N TRP A 591 24.30 -19.55 -5.27
CA TRP A 591 23.94 -20.44 -4.16
C TRP A 591 24.54 -19.96 -2.83
N PRO A 592 23.73 -19.50 -1.86
CA PRO A 592 24.23 -18.81 -0.66
C PRO A 592 24.47 -19.74 0.53
N PHE A 593 24.47 -21.06 0.33
CA PHE A 593 24.60 -22.06 1.41
C PHE A 593 25.88 -22.88 1.30
N ASP A 594 26.43 -23.28 2.44
CA ASP A 594 27.53 -24.23 2.56
C ASP A 594 27.07 -25.68 2.33
N ASP A 595 28.02 -26.63 2.41
CA ASP A 595 27.75 -28.07 2.23
C ASP A 595 26.86 -28.67 3.34
N ALA A 596 26.66 -27.95 4.45
CA ALA A 596 25.74 -28.32 5.53
C ALA A 596 24.35 -27.67 5.37
N GLY A 597 24.12 -26.90 4.30
CA GLY A 597 22.85 -26.24 4.05
C GLY A 597 22.64 -24.94 4.84
N LYS A 598 23.70 -24.41 5.47
CA LYS A 598 23.65 -23.17 6.27
C LYS A 598 24.18 -21.99 5.45
N PHE A 599 23.73 -20.77 5.75
CA PHE A 599 24.19 -19.57 5.05
C PHE A 599 25.71 -19.37 5.18
N ILE A 600 26.39 -19.08 4.06
CA ILE A 600 27.83 -18.79 3.97
C ILE A 600 28.17 -17.46 4.64
#